data_AF-A0A966DJU5-F1
#
_entry.id   AF-A0A966DJU5-F1
#
_cell.length_a   1.000
_cell.length_b   1.000
_cell.length_c   1.000
_cell.angle_alpha   90.00
_cell.angle_beta   90.00
_cell.angle_gamma   90.00
#
_symmetry.space_group_name_H-M   'P 1'
#
loop_
_entity.id
_entity.type
_entity.pdbx_description
1 polymer ?
#
loop_
_entity_poly.entity_id
_entity_poly.type
_entity_poly.pdbx_seq_one_letter_code
_entity_poly.pdbx_strand_id
1 'polypeptide(L)'
;MDTDLLTEKAYRVLIGRSGEVSDFLRAEIGAAASRYPNEDSYLGAMHHFVSAIGDAPEDYLERWNLIEEIDTHEFGSQAHTLADEILAVIKLPLSKRGPVE
;
A
#
# COMPACT_ATOMS: atom_id res chain seq x y z
N MET A 1 -2.46 -14.74 -2.85
CA MET A 1 -3.33 -14.34 -3.98
C MET A 1 -2.47 -13.66 -5.04
N ASP A 2 -3.01 -13.37 -6.21
CA ASP A 2 -2.32 -12.56 -7.22
C ASP A 2 -2.86 -11.12 -7.20
N THR A 3 -2.07 -10.14 -7.64
CA THR A 3 -2.52 -8.76 -7.82
C THR A 3 -3.59 -8.65 -8.91
N ASP A 4 -3.57 -9.56 -9.89
CA ASP A 4 -4.57 -9.68 -10.96
C ASP A 4 -5.93 -10.22 -10.46
N LEU A 5 -6.04 -10.52 -9.16
CA LEU A 5 -7.30 -10.91 -8.52
C LEU A 5 -7.91 -9.80 -7.66
N LEU A 6 -7.28 -8.61 -7.67
CA LEU A 6 -7.78 -7.45 -6.96
C LEU A 6 -8.95 -6.83 -7.70
N THR A 7 -9.93 -6.35 -6.95
CA THR A 7 -10.93 -5.43 -7.43
C THR A 7 -10.30 -4.10 -7.83
N GLU A 8 -10.88 -3.42 -8.81
CA GLU A 8 -10.43 -2.15 -9.38
C GLU A 8 -9.98 -1.14 -8.30
N LYS A 9 -10.79 -0.94 -7.24
CA LYS A 9 -10.42 -0.02 -6.16
C LYS A 9 -9.24 -0.52 -5.33
N ALA A 10 -9.16 -1.82 -5.08
CA ALA A 10 -8.05 -2.40 -4.33
C ALA A 10 -6.75 -2.36 -5.15
N TYR A 11 -6.80 -2.68 -6.44
CA TYR A 11 -5.65 -2.57 -7.34
C TYR A 11 -5.18 -1.12 -7.45
N ARG A 12 -6.10 -0.19 -7.69
CA ARG A 12 -5.79 1.23 -7.80
C ARG A 12 -5.07 1.76 -6.56
N VAL A 13 -5.51 1.39 -5.36
CA VAL A 13 -4.86 1.88 -4.13
C VAL A 13 -3.56 1.13 -3.82
N LEU A 14 -3.55 -0.20 -3.93
CA LEU A 14 -2.39 -1.01 -3.53
C LEU A 14 -1.24 -0.96 -4.52
N ILE A 15 -1.51 -0.79 -5.81
CA ILE A 15 -0.49 -0.83 -6.87
C ILE A 15 -0.33 0.54 -7.53
N GLY A 16 -1.44 1.19 -7.87
CA GLY A 16 -1.41 2.52 -8.48
C GLY A 16 -0.85 3.56 -7.52
N ARG A 17 -1.56 3.82 -6.42
CA ARG A 17 -1.21 4.89 -5.46
C ARG A 17 0.10 4.62 -4.73
N SER A 18 0.42 3.38 -4.40
CA SER A 18 1.74 3.05 -3.85
C SER A 18 2.89 3.41 -4.79
N GLY A 19 2.71 3.26 -6.11
CA GLY A 19 3.73 3.61 -7.10
C GLY A 19 3.93 5.11 -7.25
N GLU A 20 2.90 5.90 -6.95
CA GLU A 20 3.00 7.36 -6.89
C GLU A 20 3.78 7.84 -5.65
N VAL A 21 3.76 7.05 -4.57
CA VAL A 21 4.57 7.31 -3.36
C VAL A 21 6.01 6.85 -3.54
N SER A 22 6.22 5.60 -3.99
CA SER A 22 7.54 5.03 -4.24
C SER A 22 7.46 3.74 -5.04
N ASP A 23 8.34 3.60 -6.03
CA ASP A 23 8.48 2.35 -6.79
C ASP A 23 8.86 1.16 -5.90
N PHE A 24 9.67 1.38 -4.87
CA PHE A 24 10.04 0.35 -3.90
C PHE A 24 8.83 -0.10 -3.07
N LEU A 25 8.00 0.86 -2.64
CA LEU A 25 6.79 0.56 -1.89
C LEU A 25 5.81 -0.26 -2.73
N ARG A 26 5.60 0.12 -4.00
CA ARG A 26 4.80 -0.67 -4.94
C ARG A 26 5.32 -2.09 -5.11
N ALA A 27 6.64 -2.25 -5.25
CA ALA A 27 7.25 -3.56 -5.40
C ALA A 27 7.04 -4.45 -4.16
N GLU A 28 7.24 -3.90 -2.94
CA GLU A 28 7.02 -4.65 -1.70
C GLU A 28 5.55 -5.04 -1.49
N ILE A 29 4.63 -4.10 -1.76
CA ILE A 29 3.20 -4.36 -1.68
C ILE A 29 2.83 -5.49 -2.67
N GLY A 30 3.15 -5.32 -3.96
CA GLY A 30 2.86 -6.32 -5.00
C GLY A 30 3.41 -7.71 -4.68
N ALA A 31 4.67 -7.79 -4.23
CA ALA A 31 5.28 -9.07 -3.84
C ALA A 31 4.59 -9.74 -2.64
N ALA A 32 4.03 -8.95 -1.73
CA ALA A 32 3.33 -9.45 -0.55
C ALA A 32 1.98 -10.10 -0.87
N ALA A 33 1.34 -9.78 -2.01
CA ALA A 33 0.02 -10.32 -2.40
C ALA A 33 -0.04 -11.85 -2.33
N SER A 34 1.02 -12.52 -2.77
CA SER A 34 1.15 -13.99 -2.76
C SER A 34 0.96 -14.61 -1.36
N ARG A 35 1.28 -13.87 -0.30
CA ARG A 35 1.26 -14.32 1.10
C ARG A 35 -0.14 -14.35 1.71
N TYR A 36 -1.12 -13.68 1.08
CA TYR A 36 -2.45 -13.52 1.64
C TYR A 36 -3.49 -14.35 0.88
N PRO A 37 -4.45 -14.98 1.58
CA PRO A 37 -5.44 -15.84 0.93
C PRO A 37 -6.51 -15.07 0.14
N ASN A 38 -6.80 -13.81 0.49
CA ASN A 38 -7.84 -13.00 -0.14
C ASN A 38 -7.58 -11.49 -0.01
N GLU A 39 -8.32 -10.70 -0.80
CA GLU A 39 -8.16 -9.24 -0.89
C GLU A 39 -8.30 -8.55 0.47
N ASP A 40 -9.29 -8.92 1.30
CA ASP A 40 -9.50 -8.28 2.60
C ASP A 40 -8.33 -8.49 3.56
N SER A 41 -7.82 -9.72 3.64
CA SER A 41 -6.64 -10.04 4.46
C SER A 41 -5.39 -9.32 3.97
N TYR A 42 -5.27 -9.14 2.65
CA TYR A 42 -4.16 -8.43 2.03
C TYR A 42 -4.23 -6.92 2.29
N LEU A 43 -5.39 -6.29 2.03
CA LEU A 43 -5.64 -4.87 2.34
C LEU A 43 -5.38 -4.57 3.81
N GLY A 44 -5.86 -5.42 4.72
CA GLY A 44 -5.65 -5.24 6.16
C GLY A 44 -4.16 -5.26 6.55
N ALA A 45 -3.39 -6.17 5.96
CA ALA A 45 -1.96 -6.24 6.21
C ALA A 45 -1.19 -5.07 5.58
N MET A 46 -1.56 -4.64 4.37
CA MET A 46 -0.92 -3.50 3.70
C MET A 46 -1.26 -2.19 4.38
N HIS A 47 -2.48 -2.03 4.90
CA HIS A 47 -2.83 -0.90 5.76
C HIS A 47 -1.88 -0.82 6.96
N HIS A 48 -1.72 -1.93 7.70
CA HIS A 48 -0.85 -1.93 8.88
C HIS A 48 0.62 -1.68 8.53
N PHE A 49 1.09 -2.25 7.41
CA PHE A 49 2.44 -2.06 6.92
C PHE A 49 2.72 -0.60 6.52
N VAL A 50 1.84 0.00 5.72
CA VAL A 50 1.99 1.38 5.24
C VAL A 50 1.81 2.38 6.38
N SER A 51 0.89 2.14 7.33
CA SER A 51 0.79 2.98 8.53
C SER A 51 2.09 2.97 9.34
N ALA A 52 2.71 1.80 9.53
CA ALA A 52 3.98 1.70 10.25
C ALA A 52 5.11 2.45 9.53
N ILE A 53 5.11 2.45 8.19
CA ILE A 53 6.04 3.28 7.40
C ILE A 53 5.78 4.77 7.63
N GLY A 54 4.52 5.20 7.64
CA GLY A 54 4.16 6.60 7.93
C GLY A 54 4.55 7.05 9.33
N ASP A 55 4.49 6.15 10.32
CA ASP A 55 4.85 6.43 11.71
C ASP A 55 6.38 6.50 11.93
N ALA A 56 7.17 5.81 11.10
CA ALA A 56 8.63 5.77 11.16
C ALA A 56 9.24 5.70 9.73
N PRO A 57 9.15 6.78 8.94
CA PRO A 57 9.60 6.78 7.55
C PRO A 57 11.12 6.63 7.43
N GLU A 58 11.90 7.10 8.41
CA GLU A 58 13.36 7.01 8.43
C GLU A 58 13.84 5.55 8.36
N ASP A 59 13.27 4.66 9.17
CA ASP A 59 13.65 3.24 9.20
C ASP A 59 13.43 2.56 7.84
N TYR A 60 12.33 2.92 7.17
CA TYR A 60 12.01 2.40 5.84
C TYR A 60 12.99 2.94 4.79
N LEU A 61 13.23 4.25 4.80
CA LEU A 61 14.08 4.93 3.82
C LEU A 61 15.55 4.52 4.00
N GLU A 62 16.03 4.35 5.23
CA GLU A 62 17.38 3.86 5.52
C GLU A 62 17.59 2.44 4.97
N ARG A 63 16.61 1.54 5.17
CA ARG A 63 16.67 0.16 4.63
C ARG A 63 16.80 0.12 3.10
N TRP A 64 16.24 1.10 2.41
CA TRP A 64 16.32 1.25 0.97
C TRP A 64 17.44 2.18 0.50
N ASN A 65 18.24 2.73 1.42
CA ASN A 65 19.30 3.72 1.16
C ASN A 65 18.79 4.98 0.42
N LEU A 66 17.61 5.46 0.81
CA LEU A 66 16.93 6.62 0.22
C LEU A 66 16.86 7.83 1.17
N ILE A 67 17.38 7.71 2.39
CA ILE A 67 17.22 8.73 3.44
C ILE A 67 17.87 10.08 3.10
N GLU A 68 18.88 10.08 2.24
CA GLU A 68 19.52 11.32 1.75
C GLU A 68 18.86 11.90 0.49
N GLU A 69 18.01 11.12 -0.18
CA GLU A 69 17.41 11.46 -1.47
C GLU A 69 15.94 11.93 -1.35
N ILE A 70 15.26 11.51 -0.28
CA ILE A 70 13.83 11.72 -0.08
C ILE A 70 13.60 12.52 1.20
N ASP A 71 12.69 13.49 1.13
CA ASP A 71 12.19 14.19 2.31
C ASP A 71 11.38 13.21 3.18
N THR A 72 11.90 12.89 4.37
CA THR A 72 11.33 11.88 5.27
C THR A 72 9.94 12.28 5.76
N HIS A 73 9.71 13.57 5.97
CA HIS A 73 8.43 14.09 6.45
C HIS A 73 7.37 14.04 5.34
N GLU A 74 7.72 14.45 4.13
CA GLU A 74 6.83 14.34 2.97
C GLU A 74 6.49 12.87 2.68
N PHE A 75 7.48 11.99 2.69
CA PHE A 75 7.28 10.55 2.48
C PHE A 75 6.37 9.94 3.55
N GLY A 76 6.59 10.25 4.83
CA GLY A 76 5.73 9.79 5.92
C GLY A 76 4.28 10.27 5.75
N SER A 77 4.09 11.54 5.40
CA SER A 77 2.75 12.08 5.13
C SER A 77 2.06 11.42 3.93
N GLN A 78 2.79 11.10 2.88
CA GLN A 78 2.27 10.37 1.72
C GLN A 78 1.91 8.92 2.09
N ALA A 79 2.73 8.25 2.91
CA ALA A 79 2.44 6.91 3.42
C ALA A 79 1.17 6.90 4.30
N HIS A 80 0.99 7.85 5.22
CA HIS A 80 -0.27 7.95 5.99
C HIS A 80 -1.48 8.18 5.08
N THR A 81 -1.35 9.04 4.08
CA THR A 81 -2.43 9.28 3.11
C THR A 81 -2.80 7.99 2.38
N LEU A 82 -1.80 7.21 1.93
CA LEU A 82 -2.01 5.91 1.31
C LEU A 82 -2.69 4.93 2.27
N ALA A 83 -2.29 4.89 3.55
CA ALA A 83 -2.95 4.05 4.54
C ALA A 83 -4.44 4.42 4.70
N ASP A 84 -4.77 5.70 4.79
CA ASP A 84 -6.15 6.17 4.86
C ASP A 84 -6.97 5.76 3.62
N GLU A 85 -6.38 5.83 2.42
CA GLU A 85 -7.00 5.37 1.19
C GLU A 85 -7.24 3.85 1.20
N ILE A 86 -6.28 3.04 1.69
CA ILE A 86 -6.44 1.59 1.85
C ILE A 86 -7.59 1.30 2.83
N LEU A 87 -7.63 2.01 3.96
CA LEU A 87 -8.69 1.87 4.96
C LEU A 87 -10.06 2.22 4.39
N ALA A 88 -10.14 3.24 3.51
CA ALA A 88 -11.37 3.58 2.83
C ALA A 88 -11.86 2.42 1.93
N VAL A 89 -10.96 1.72 1.24
CA VAL A 89 -11.33 0.53 0.44
C VAL A 89 -11.77 -0.63 1.33
N ILE A 90 -11.09 -0.89 2.45
CA ILE A 90 -11.48 -1.92 3.43
C ILE A 90 -12.93 -1.70 3.89
N LYS A 91 -13.31 -0.45 4.18
CA LYS A 91 -14.66 -0.08 4.63
C LYS A 91 -15.75 -0.25 3.56
N LEU A 92 -15.38 -0.39 2.29
CA LEU A 92 -16.33 -0.69 1.22
C LEU A 92 -16.63 -2.20 1.19
N PRO A 93 -17.91 -2.60 1.10
CA PRO A 93 -18.26 -3.98 0.78
C PRO A 93 -17.65 -4.39 -0.57
N LEU A 94 -17.23 -5.66 -0.70
CA LEU A 94 -16.60 -6.17 -1.93
C LEU A 94 -17.41 -5.85 -3.21
N SER A 95 -18.74 -5.93 -3.14
CA SER A 95 -19.65 -5.59 -4.25
C SER A 95 -19.62 -4.13 -4.70
N LYS A 96 -18.97 -3.24 -3.95
CA LYS A 96 -18.81 -1.80 -4.25
C LYS A 96 -17.37 -1.45 -4.64
N ARG A 97 -16.45 -2.41 -4.68
CA ARG A 97 -15.03 -2.18 -5.00
C ARG A 97 -14.71 -2.19 -6.50
N GLY A 98 -15.69 -2.52 -7.33
CA GLY A 98 -15.51 -2.60 -8.78
C GLY A 98 -15.27 -4.04 -9.26
N PRO A 99 -15.13 -4.26 -10.58
CA PRO A 99 -14.76 -5.54 -11.15
C PRO A 99 -13.32 -5.93 -10.75
N VAL A 100 -12.95 -7.19 -10.95
CA VAL A 100 -11.54 -7.62 -10.87
C VAL A 100 -10.77 -7.02 -12.07
N GLU A 101 -9.58 -6.51 -11.81
CA GLU A 101 -8.69 -5.87 -12.80
C GLU A 101 -7.80 -6.87 -13.53
#